data_AF-K1S0W2-F1
#
_entry.id   AF-K1S0W2-F1
#
_cell.length_a   1.000
_cell.length_b   1.000
_cell.length_c   1.000
_cell.angle_alpha   90.00
_cell.angle_beta   90.00
_cell.angle_gamma   90.00
#
_symmetry.space_group_name_H-M   'P 1'
#
loop_
_entity.id
_entity.type
_entity.pdbx_description
1 polymer ?
#
loop_
_entity_poly.entity_id
_entity_poly.type
_entity_poly.pdbx_seq_one_letter_code
_entity_poly.pdbx_strand_id
1 'polypeptide(L)'
;MFMRTERVCKYCKAGFPDDQSILEHYALVNNHGFAIICHLCGKGFKTVIGQQQHQKMEHESGKDCPRCEICNKVFSAKSVLLVHRKVHSDYRPWKCSLCGSEFKHKHVMLRHERTCKSKLRK
;
A
#
# COMPACT_ATOMS: atom_id res chain seq x y z
N MET A 1 -40.64 22.26 -16.45
CA MET A 1 -39.48 22.23 -15.53
C MET A 1 -38.80 20.89 -15.68
N PHE A 2 -37.67 20.83 -16.38
CA PHE A 2 -36.96 19.58 -16.65
C PHE A 2 -36.20 19.17 -15.39
N MET A 3 -36.55 18.01 -14.81
CA MET A 3 -35.78 17.43 -13.72
C MET A 3 -34.40 17.06 -14.26
N ARG A 4 -33.36 17.78 -13.82
CA ARG A 4 -31.96 17.43 -14.08
C ARG A 4 -31.72 16.09 -13.37
N THR A 5 -31.69 14.99 -14.12
CA THR A 5 -31.21 13.71 -13.58
C THR A 5 -29.71 13.82 -13.35
N GLU A 6 -29.33 14.23 -12.14
CA GLU A 6 -27.94 14.24 -11.71
C GLU A 6 -27.39 12.80 -11.76
N ARG A 7 -26.31 12.58 -12.50
CA ARG A 7 -25.65 11.27 -12.53
C ARG A 7 -24.76 11.18 -11.31
N VAL A 8 -25.17 10.38 -10.33
CA VAL A 8 -24.44 10.25 -9.07
C VAL A 8 -23.56 9.01 -9.12
N CYS A 9 -22.27 9.17 -8.80
CA CYS A 9 -21.38 8.02 -8.64
C CYS A 9 -21.90 7.13 -7.51
N LYS A 10 -22.16 5.85 -7.81
CA LYS A 10 -22.65 4.90 -6.81
C LYS A 10 -21.68 4.67 -5.65
N TYR A 11 -20.38 4.92 -5.86
CA TYR A 11 -19.31 4.63 -4.90
C TYR A 11 -18.91 5.84 -4.03
N CYS A 12 -18.84 7.06 -4.58
CA CYS A 12 -18.42 8.25 -3.82
C CYS A 12 -19.50 9.32 -3.69
N LYS A 13 -20.69 9.11 -4.29
CA LYS A 13 -21.84 10.01 -4.26
C LYS A 13 -21.60 11.40 -4.87
N ALA A 14 -20.49 11.61 -5.58
CA ALA A 14 -20.29 12.81 -6.38
C ALA A 14 -21.31 12.87 -7.53
N GLY A 15 -21.91 14.04 -7.74
CA GLY A 15 -22.86 14.31 -8.82
C GLY A 15 -22.16 14.82 -10.08
N PHE A 16 -22.63 14.36 -11.23
CA PHE A 16 -22.10 14.71 -12.55
C PHE A 16 -23.21 15.26 -13.45
N PRO A 17 -22.87 16.22 -14.32
CA PRO A 17 -23.83 16.90 -15.16
C PRO A 17 -24.34 16.04 -16.33
N ASP A 18 -23.60 15.01 -16.75
CA ASP A 18 -23.92 14.17 -17.89
C ASP A 18 -23.26 12.77 -17.83
N ASP A 19 -23.65 11.91 -18.77
CA ASP A 19 -23.18 10.52 -18.88
C ASP A 19 -21.71 10.38 -19.27
N GLN A 20 -21.19 11.28 -20.12
CA GLN A 20 -19.79 11.27 -20.53
C GLN A 20 -18.89 11.64 -19.34
N SER A 21 -19.27 12.67 -18.57
CA SER A 21 -18.58 13.11 -17.36
C SER A 21 -18.54 12.04 -16.27
N ILE A 22 -19.61 11.24 -16.08
CA ILE A 22 -19.59 10.14 -15.11
C ILE A 22 -18.81 8.90 -15.62
N LEU A 23 -18.78 8.66 -16.95
CA LEU A 23 -17.95 7.60 -17.54
C LEU A 23 -16.47 7.95 -17.46
N GLU A 24 -16.12 9.20 -17.75
CA GLU A 24 -14.80 9.77 -17.51
C GLU A 24 -14.47 9.75 -16.02
N HIS A 25 -15.42 10.04 -15.13
CA HIS A 25 -15.26 9.81 -13.70
C HIS A 25 -15.00 8.33 -13.38
N TYR A 26 -15.68 7.36 -13.97
CA TYR A 26 -15.33 5.95 -13.74
C TYR A 26 -13.94 5.60 -14.31
N ALA A 27 -13.50 6.28 -15.37
CA ALA A 27 -12.17 6.14 -15.96
C ALA A 27 -11.07 6.93 -15.20
N LEU A 28 -11.42 7.99 -14.46
CA LEU A 28 -10.52 8.95 -13.83
C LEU A 28 -10.56 8.92 -12.30
N VAL A 29 -11.67 8.52 -11.68
CA VAL A 29 -11.85 8.37 -10.21
C VAL A 29 -11.20 7.12 -9.63
N ASN A 30 -10.40 6.55 -10.51
CA ASN A 30 -8.97 6.33 -10.36
C ASN A 30 -8.12 7.49 -9.72
N ASN A 31 -8.72 8.37 -8.90
CA ASN A 31 -8.49 9.83 -8.85
C ASN A 31 -7.20 10.32 -8.18
N HIS A 32 -6.26 9.45 -7.84
CA HIS A 32 -4.95 9.84 -7.30
C HIS A 32 -3.86 8.89 -7.81
N GLY A 33 -4.00 8.43 -9.06
CA GLY A 33 -3.15 7.39 -9.65
C GLY A 33 -3.47 6.00 -9.10
N PHE A 34 -4.72 5.77 -8.70
CA PHE A 34 -5.17 4.51 -8.09
C PHE A 34 -6.34 3.96 -8.90
N ALA A 35 -6.08 3.05 -9.84
CA ALA A 35 -7.05 2.61 -10.84
C ALA A 35 -8.25 1.77 -10.33
N ILE A 36 -8.29 1.42 -9.03
CA ILE A 36 -9.13 0.34 -8.53
C ILE A 36 -9.63 0.69 -7.14
N ILE A 37 -10.94 0.58 -6.90
CA ILE A 37 -11.57 0.90 -5.61
C ILE A 37 -12.10 -0.35 -4.90
N CYS A 38 -12.07 -0.34 -3.57
CA CYS A 38 -12.79 -1.32 -2.76
C CYS A 38 -14.28 -0.99 -2.77
N HIS A 39 -15.13 -1.90 -3.26
CA HIS A 39 -16.59 -1.65 -3.27
C HIS A 39 -17.23 -1.72 -1.87
N LEU A 40 -16.51 -2.24 -0.86
CA LEU A 40 -17.02 -2.38 0.52
C LEU A 40 -16.79 -1.12 1.35
N CYS A 41 -15.68 -0.40 1.13
CA CYS A 41 -15.33 0.80 1.92
C CYS A 41 -14.88 2.02 1.10
N GLY A 42 -14.84 1.92 -0.23
CA GLY A 42 -14.46 3.03 -1.12
C GLY A 42 -12.96 3.34 -1.21
N LYS A 43 -12.08 2.61 -0.51
CA LYS A 43 -10.63 2.87 -0.52
C LYS A 43 -10.00 2.57 -1.89
N GLY A 44 -9.11 3.46 -2.37
CA GLY A 44 -8.43 3.36 -3.68
C GLY A 44 -7.08 2.63 -3.65
N PHE A 45 -6.77 1.90 -4.73
CA PHE A 45 -5.60 1.05 -4.91
C PHE A 45 -5.01 1.13 -6.32
N LYS A 46 -3.70 0.88 -6.40
CA LYS A 46 -2.89 1.02 -7.64
C LYS A 46 -2.92 -0.25 -8.47
N THR A 47 -3.17 -1.38 -7.82
CA THR A 47 -3.14 -2.72 -8.41
C THR A 47 -4.33 -3.53 -7.90
N VAL A 48 -4.82 -4.46 -8.73
CA VAL A 48 -5.95 -5.35 -8.38
C VAL A 48 -5.58 -6.20 -7.18
N ILE A 49 -4.35 -6.71 -7.18
CA ILE A 49 -3.78 -7.49 -6.08
C ILE A 49 -3.82 -6.71 -4.76
N GLY A 50 -3.49 -5.41 -4.79
CA GLY A 50 -3.52 -4.56 -3.59
C GLY A 50 -4.94 -4.38 -3.03
N GLN A 51 -5.93 -4.21 -3.91
CA GLN A 51 -7.34 -4.10 -3.53
C GLN A 51 -7.88 -5.43 -2.98
N GLN A 52 -7.56 -6.55 -3.61
CA GLN A 52 -7.98 -7.88 -3.16
C GLN A 52 -7.36 -8.23 -1.80
N GLN A 53 -6.07 -7.94 -1.60
CA GLN A 53 -5.43 -8.14 -0.31
C GLN A 53 -6.08 -7.29 0.77
N HIS A 54 -6.40 -6.03 0.47
CA HIS A 54 -7.15 -5.18 1.40
C HIS A 54 -8.51 -5.77 1.75
N GLN A 55 -9.27 -6.25 0.76
CA GLN A 55 -10.56 -6.90 1.01
C GLN A 55 -10.40 -8.11 1.92
N LYS A 56 -9.43 -8.98 1.62
CA LYS A 56 -9.17 -10.18 2.41
C LYS A 56 -8.78 -9.89 3.86
N MET A 57 -7.98 -8.86 4.08
CA MET A 57 -7.44 -8.53 5.41
C MET A 57 -8.41 -7.73 6.28
N GLU A 58 -9.19 -6.83 5.67
CA GLU A 58 -9.98 -5.83 6.40
C GLU A 58 -11.49 -6.10 6.36
N HIS A 59 -11.99 -6.81 5.34
CA HIS A 59 -13.44 -7.04 5.16
C HIS A 59 -13.83 -8.51 5.26
N GLU A 60 -12.99 -9.40 4.74
CA GLU A 60 -13.09 -10.82 5.06
C GLU A 60 -12.37 -11.07 6.38
N SER A 61 -12.82 -12.07 7.14
CA SER A 61 -12.47 -12.31 8.55
C SER A 61 -10.96 -12.45 8.86
N GLY A 62 -10.06 -12.31 7.88
CA GLY A 62 -8.60 -12.33 8.05
C GLY A 62 -8.07 -13.65 8.61
N LYS A 63 -8.92 -14.68 8.70
CA LYS A 63 -8.64 -15.97 9.35
C LYS A 63 -7.52 -16.73 8.64
N ASP A 64 -7.44 -16.61 7.31
CA ASP A 64 -6.40 -17.23 6.49
C ASP A 64 -5.21 -16.31 6.21
N CYS A 65 -5.16 -15.13 6.83
CA CYS A 65 -4.05 -14.20 6.66
C CYS A 65 -2.95 -14.47 7.70
N PRO A 66 -1.68 -14.53 7.28
CA PRO A 66 -0.56 -14.67 8.20
C PRO A 66 -0.53 -13.57 9.26
N ARG A 67 -0.43 -13.96 10.53
CA ARG A 67 -0.37 -13.05 11.68
C ARG A 67 0.99 -13.12 12.37
N CYS A 68 1.48 -11.98 12.85
CA CYS A 68 2.64 -11.93 13.72
C CYS A 68 2.26 -12.37 15.13
N GLU A 69 2.94 -13.37 15.67
CA GLU A 69 2.68 -13.94 17.00
C GLU A 69 3.10 -12.97 18.14
N ILE A 70 3.94 -11.98 17.84
CA ILE A 70 4.47 -11.03 18.83
C ILE A 70 3.54 -9.82 18.98
N CYS A 71 3.04 -9.25 17.87
CA CYS A 71 2.23 -8.02 17.89
C CYS A 71 0.82 -8.19 17.32
N ASN A 72 0.42 -9.41 16.97
CA ASN A 72 -0.87 -9.75 16.38
C ASN A 72 -1.23 -9.04 15.06
N LYS A 73 -0.26 -8.37 14.41
CA LYS A 73 -0.48 -7.71 13.12
C LYS A 73 -0.70 -8.72 11.99
N VAL A 74 -1.68 -8.45 11.14
CA VAL A 74 -2.06 -9.30 9.99
C VAL A 74 -1.34 -8.83 8.73
N PHE A 75 -0.91 -9.77 7.90
CA PHE A 75 -0.18 -9.53 6.66
C PHE A 75 -0.84 -10.25 5.49
N SER A 76 -0.64 -9.71 4.29
CA SER A 76 -1.23 -10.29 3.08
C SER A 76 -0.55 -11.56 2.59
N ALA A 77 0.70 -11.80 2.99
CA ALA A 77 1.48 -12.97 2.59
C ALA A 77 2.51 -13.39 3.65
N LYS A 78 2.87 -14.69 3.66
CA LYS A 78 3.84 -15.26 4.62
C LYS A 78 5.24 -14.65 4.43
N SER A 79 5.64 -14.33 3.20
CA SER A 79 6.92 -13.68 2.89
C SER A 79 7.02 -12.29 3.54
N VAL A 80 5.93 -11.52 3.51
CA VAL A 80 5.87 -10.19 4.13
C VAL A 80 5.94 -10.31 5.66
N LEU A 81 5.23 -11.27 6.25
CA LEU A 81 5.34 -11.58 7.67
C LEU A 81 6.77 -11.96 8.08
N LEU A 82 7.46 -12.81 7.30
CA LEU A 82 8.83 -13.23 7.59
C LEU A 82 9.81 -12.04 7.60
N VAL A 83 9.64 -11.09 6.67
CA VAL A 83 10.42 -9.85 6.67
C VAL A 83 10.07 -8.99 7.88
N HIS A 84 8.79 -8.87 8.23
CA HIS A 84 8.33 -8.11 9.39
C HIS A 84 8.87 -8.66 10.72
N ARG A 85 8.99 -9.98 10.88
CA ARG A 85 9.56 -10.59 12.11
C ARG A 85 10.94 -10.03 12.47
N LYS A 86 11.72 -9.60 11.48
CA LYS A 86 13.03 -8.95 11.71
C LYS A 86 12.92 -7.65 12.49
N VAL A 87 11.77 -6.98 12.51
CA VAL A 87 11.54 -5.76 13.31
C VAL A 87 11.59 -6.07 14.81
N HIS A 88 11.07 -7.23 15.23
CA HIS A 88 11.09 -7.69 16.61
C HIS A 88 12.44 -8.26 17.06
N SER A 89 13.34 -8.50 16.10
CA SER A 89 14.70 -8.94 16.39
C SER A 89 15.66 -7.76 16.33
N ASP A 90 16.60 -7.67 17.27
CA ASP A 90 17.73 -6.74 17.16
C ASP A 90 18.83 -7.24 16.21
N TYR A 91 18.59 -8.36 15.54
CA TYR A 91 19.49 -8.89 14.54
C TYR A 91 19.61 -7.96 13.33
N ARG A 92 20.83 -7.43 13.13
CA ARG A 92 21.19 -6.51 12.04
C ARG A 92 22.35 -7.09 11.22
N PRO A 93 22.10 -8.11 10.38
CA PRO A 93 23.18 -8.81 9.68
C PRO A 93 23.89 -7.97 8.61
N TRP A 94 23.33 -6.81 8.24
CA TRP A 94 23.87 -6.00 7.16
C TRP A 94 24.68 -4.84 7.72
N LYS A 95 26.00 -4.96 7.66
CA LYS A 95 26.93 -3.92 8.12
C LYS A 95 27.44 -3.09 6.94
N CYS A 96 27.47 -1.77 7.11
CA CYS A 96 28.13 -0.88 6.15
C CYS A 96 29.65 -1.10 6.23
N SER A 97 30.25 -1.36 5.08
CA SER A 97 31.70 -1.60 4.97
C SER A 97 32.56 -0.35 5.23
N LEU A 98 31.95 0.85 5.19
CA LEU A 98 32.66 2.13 5.30
C LEU A 98 32.61 2.74 6.70
N CYS A 99 31.46 2.69 7.38
CA CYS A 99 31.28 3.30 8.70
C CYS A 99 30.89 2.29 9.79
N GLY A 100 30.75 1.01 9.45
CA GLY A 100 30.40 -0.04 10.41
C GLY A 100 28.96 -0.01 10.92
N SER A 101 28.10 0.91 10.44
CA SER A 101 26.68 0.97 10.84
C SER A 101 25.92 -0.30 10.45
N GLU A 102 25.06 -0.79 11.34
CA GLU A 102 24.33 -2.05 11.17
C GLU A 102 22.84 -1.83 10.86
N PHE A 103 22.31 -2.62 9.93
CA PHE A 103 20.96 -2.50 9.40
C PHE A 103 20.21 -3.84 9.39
N LYS A 104 18.88 -3.77 9.60
CA LYS A 104 17.99 -4.94 9.56
C LYS A 104 17.71 -5.46 8.13
N HIS A 105 17.84 -4.60 7.10
CA HIS A 105 17.54 -4.94 5.71
C HIS A 105 18.65 -4.52 4.74
N LYS A 106 19.01 -5.41 3.80
CA LYS A 106 20.06 -5.21 2.79
C LYS A 106 19.86 -3.95 1.95
N HIS A 107 18.65 -3.71 1.46
CA HIS A 107 18.37 -2.56 0.59
C HIS A 107 18.55 -1.21 1.32
N VAL A 108 18.28 -1.15 2.63
CA VAL A 108 18.50 0.05 3.45
C VAL A 108 19.99 0.32 3.60
N MET A 109 20.78 -0.73 3.90
CA MET A 109 22.24 -0.66 3.98
C MET A 109 22.84 -0.20 2.64
N LEU A 110 22.46 -0.79 1.50
CA LEU A 110 22.96 -0.41 0.18
C LEU A 110 22.63 1.05 -0.19
N ARG A 111 21.46 1.56 0.22
CA ARG A 111 21.11 2.97 0.04
C ARG A 111 21.98 3.86 0.91
N HIS A 112 22.21 3.47 2.17
CA HIS A 112 23.10 4.16 3.08
C HIS A 112 24.55 4.18 2.57
N GLU A 113 25.07 3.07 2.04
CA GLU A 113 26.45 3.01 1.52
C GLU A 113 26.70 4.06 0.43
N ARG A 114 25.70 4.36 -0.41
CA ARG A 114 25.82 5.40 -1.44
C ARG A 114 26.04 6.79 -0.82
N THR A 115 25.28 7.13 0.21
CA THR A 115 25.45 8.42 0.91
C THR A 115 26.67 8.44 1.82
N CYS A 116 27.05 7.30 2.39
CA CYS A 116 28.26 7.15 3.18
C CYS A 116 29.52 7.39 2.33
N LYS A 117 29.58 6.82 1.12
CA LYS A 117 30.64 7.09 0.13
C LYS A 117 30.79 8.58 -0.17
N SER A 118 29.68 9.30 -0.30
CA SER A 118 29.70 10.74 -0.57
C SER A 118 30.23 11.59 0.59
N LYS A 119 30.13 11.10 1.85
CA LYS A 119 30.60 11.81 3.04
C LYS A 119 32.09 11.58 3.35
N LEU A 120 32.65 10.45 2.90
CA LEU A 120 34.06 10.08 3.10
C LEU A 120 35.02 10.59 2.02
N ARG A 121 34.50 11.23 0.96
CA ARG A 121 35.29 11.84 -0.13
C ARG A 121 35.46 13.36 0.01
N LYS A 122 35.17 13.91 1.18
CA LYS A 122 35.52 15.27 1.60
C LYS A 122 36.56 15.17 2.70
#